data_AF-A0A1A9BLU2-F1
#
_entry.id   AF-A0A1A9BLU2-F1
#
_cell.length_a   1.000
_cell.length_b   1.000
_cell.length_c   1.000
_cell.angle_alpha   90.00
_cell.angle_beta   90.00
_cell.angle_gamma   90.00
#
_symmetry.space_group_name_H-M   'P 1'
#
loop_
_entity.id
_entity.type
_entity.pdbx_description
1 polymer ?
#
loop_
_entity_poly.entity_id
_entity_poly.type
_entity_poly.pdbx_seq_one_letter_code
_entity_poly.pdbx_strand_id
1 'polypeptide(L)'
;MAELRTAVSRLRRQLAALPAEFPDKAIAEDELASLAAMTVTGAPEIPRLQRSLLLIAGAIGSVSALSRGLSDVRNAVELFGDQRGQGNPPR
;
A
#
# COMPACT_ATOMS: atom_id res chain seq x y z
N MET A 1 -1.24 -3.08 12.49
CA MET A 1 -0.16 -3.67 11.66
C MET A 1 -0.61 -4.89 10.85
N ALA A 2 -1.31 -5.86 11.46
CA ALA A 2 -1.76 -7.06 10.75
C ALA A 2 -2.68 -6.76 9.56
N GLU A 3 -3.64 -5.84 9.72
CA GLU A 3 -4.55 -5.43 8.64
C GLU A 3 -3.82 -4.81 7.45
N LEU A 4 -2.89 -3.88 7.71
CA LEU A 4 -2.06 -3.29 6.67
C LEU A 4 -1.23 -4.35 5.94
N ARG A 5 -0.58 -5.29 6.66
CA ARG A 5 0.14 -6.41 6.02
C ARG A 5 -0.76 -7.30 5.18
N THR A 6 -1.98 -7.59 5.64
CA THR A 6 -2.96 -8.40 4.91
C THR A 6 -3.41 -7.69 3.62
N ALA A 7 -3.74 -6.40 3.71
CA ALA A 7 -4.14 -5.59 2.56
C ALA A 7 -3.02 -5.53 1.51
N VAL A 8 -1.77 -5.29 1.94
CA VAL A 8 -0.60 -5.24 1.06
C VAL A 8 -0.33 -6.59 0.40
N SER A 9 -0.43 -7.69 1.17
CA SER A 9 -0.25 -9.04 0.63
C SER A 9 -1.32 -9.40 -0.40
N ARG A 10 -2.56 -8.94 -0.20
CA ARG A 10 -3.65 -9.10 -1.15
C ARG A 10 -3.39 -8.32 -2.44
N LEU A 11 -2.99 -7.05 -2.32
CA LEU A 11 -2.67 -6.20 -3.47
C LEU A 11 -1.53 -6.81 -4.30
N ARG A 12 -0.49 -7.38 -3.66
CA ARG A 12 0.61 -8.09 -4.36
C ARG A 12 0.11 -9.26 -5.20
N ARG A 13 -0.82 -10.05 -4.67
CA ARG A 13 -1.41 -11.17 -5.42
C ARG A 13 -2.24 -10.69 -6.61
N GLN A 14 -2.99 -9.61 -6.44
CA GLN A 14 -3.75 -9.01 -7.54
C GLN A 14 -2.83 -8.44 -8.62
N LEU A 15 -1.72 -7.80 -8.23
CA LEU A 15 -0.71 -7.27 -9.14
C LEU A 15 -0.02 -8.39 -9.94
N ALA A 16 0.35 -9.49 -9.26
CA ALA A 16 0.96 -10.66 -9.89
C ALA A 16 -0.01 -11.40 -10.84
N ALA A 17 -1.31 -11.22 -10.67
CA ALA A 17 -2.33 -11.76 -11.57
C ALA A 17 -2.55 -10.89 -12.83
N LEU A 18 -1.97 -9.69 -12.89
CA LEU A 18 -2.03 -8.87 -14.10
C LEU A 18 -1.11 -9.44 -15.20
N PRO A 19 -1.52 -9.33 -16.48
CA PRO A 19 -0.68 -9.65 -17.62
C PRO A 19 0.70 -8.96 -17.55
N ALA A 20 1.76 -9.66 -17.96
CA ALA A 20 3.13 -9.12 -17.92
C ALA A 20 3.39 -8.00 -18.95
N GLU A 21 2.47 -7.80 -19.90
CA GLU A 21 2.51 -6.75 -20.93
C GLU A 21 2.23 -5.33 -20.42
N PHE A 22 1.87 -5.17 -19.13
CA PHE A 22 1.72 -3.86 -18.52
C PHE A 22 3.10 -3.20 -18.34
N PRO A 23 3.43 -2.11 -19.07
CA PRO A 23 4.77 -1.55 -19.13
C PRO A 23 5.30 -1.10 -17.76
N ASP A 24 4.41 -0.60 -16.89
CA ASP A 24 4.77 -0.10 -15.57
C ASP A 24 4.48 -1.11 -14.44
N LYS A 25 4.09 -2.35 -14.77
CA LYS A 25 3.80 -3.40 -13.77
C LYS A 25 5.00 -3.72 -12.89
N ALA A 26 6.19 -3.82 -13.49
CA ALA A 26 7.43 -4.10 -12.76
C ALA A 26 7.76 -3.00 -11.74
N ILE A 27 7.52 -1.73 -12.11
CA ILE A 27 7.72 -0.58 -11.23
C ILE A 27 6.74 -0.64 -10.05
N ALA A 28 5.48 -0.93 -10.31
CA ALA A 28 4.47 -1.10 -9.26
C ALA A 28 4.78 -2.30 -8.34
N GLU A 29 5.31 -3.40 -8.88
CA GLU A 29 5.71 -4.58 -8.10
C GLU A 29 6.87 -4.26 -7.14
N ASP A 30 7.87 -3.52 -7.61
CA ASP A 30 9.02 -3.08 -6.82
C ASP A 30 8.60 -2.10 -5.69
N GLU A 31 7.82 -1.08 -6.02
CA GLU A 31 7.26 -0.15 -5.04
C GLU A 31 6.41 -0.86 -3.98
N LEU A 32 5.61 -1.84 -4.40
CA LEU A 32 4.77 -2.62 -3.50
C LEU A 32 5.60 -3.57 -2.61
N ALA A 33 6.74 -4.07 -3.09
CA ALA A 33 7.70 -4.83 -2.29
C ALA A 33 8.38 -3.93 -1.24
N SER A 34 8.78 -2.71 -1.61
CA SER A 34 9.29 -1.69 -0.69
C SER A 34 8.26 -1.33 0.38
N LEU A 35 7.01 -1.14 -0.01
CA LEU A 35 5.90 -0.89 0.91
C LEU A 35 5.71 -2.07 1.87
N ALA A 36 5.70 -3.31 1.37
CA ALA A 36 5.61 -4.51 2.20
C ALA A 36 6.76 -4.58 3.21
N ALA A 37 8.00 -4.31 2.79
CA ALA A 37 9.16 -4.30 3.69
C ALA A 37 8.98 -3.30 4.84
N MET A 38 8.51 -2.07 4.57
CA MET A 38 8.23 -1.07 5.61
C MET A 38 7.16 -1.54 6.62
N THR A 39 6.14 -2.26 6.15
CA THR A 39 5.12 -2.84 7.05
C THR A 39 5.65 -4.02 7.85
N VAL A 40 6.71 -4.68 7.38
CA VAL A 40 7.38 -5.77 8.09
C VAL A 40 8.31 -5.22 9.17
N THR A 41 9.11 -4.20 8.86
CA THR A 41 10.09 -3.60 9.78
C THR A 41 9.46 -2.77 10.91
N GLY A 42 8.17 -2.41 10.81
CA GLY A 42 7.39 -1.83 11.92
C GLY A 42 7.52 -0.31 12.08
N ALA A 43 8.29 0.35 11.23
CA ALA A 43 8.41 1.81 11.17
C ALA A 43 8.00 2.41 9.81
N PRO A 44 6.78 2.14 9.30
CA PRO A 44 6.32 2.77 8.07
C PRO A 44 5.93 4.24 8.32
N GLU A 45 6.43 5.15 7.49
CA GLU A 45 6.03 6.56 7.52
C GLU A 45 4.76 6.79 6.69
N ILE A 46 3.73 7.39 7.30
CA ILE A 46 2.44 7.69 6.64
C ILE A 46 2.61 8.44 5.31
N PRO A 47 3.36 9.57 5.23
CA PRO A 47 3.54 10.27 3.95
C PRO A 47 4.26 9.42 2.90
N ARG A 48 5.17 8.53 3.33
CA ARG A 48 5.86 7.61 2.42
C ARG A 48 4.92 6.53 1.89
N LEU A 49 4.07 5.96 2.74
CA LEU A 49 3.04 4.99 2.36
C LEU A 49 2.06 5.58 1.34
N GLN A 50 1.55 6.79 1.59
CA GLN A 50 0.64 7.49 0.68
C GLN A 50 1.30 7.78 -0.67
N ARG A 51 2.58 8.19 -0.66
CA ARG A 51 3.34 8.46 -1.89
C ARG A 51 3.53 7.19 -2.73
N SER A 52 3.95 6.08 -2.12
CA SER A 52 4.08 4.80 -2.85
C SER A 52 2.74 4.30 -3.38
N LEU A 53 1.63 4.49 -2.66
CA LEU A 53 0.29 4.16 -3.17
C LEU A 53 -0.08 4.97 -4.42
N LEU A 54 0.22 6.27 -4.44
CA LEU A 54 0.00 7.12 -5.60
C LEU A 54 0.89 6.72 -6.79
N LEU A 55 2.14 6.33 -6.54
CA LEU A 55 3.04 5.81 -7.58
C LEU A 55 2.50 4.51 -8.19
N ILE A 56 2.06 3.57 -7.35
CA ILE A 56 1.44 2.31 -7.81
C ILE A 56 0.17 2.60 -8.63
N ALA A 57 -0.67 3.53 -8.18
CA ALA A 57 -1.87 3.93 -8.90
C ALA A 57 -1.58 4.63 -10.24
N GLY A 58 -0.53 5.46 -10.30
CA GLY A 58 -0.08 6.11 -11.53
C GLY A 58 0.58 5.15 -12.52
N ALA A 59 1.32 4.16 -12.02
CA ALA A 59 1.98 3.14 -12.81
C ALA A 59 0.97 2.19 -13.48
N ILE A 60 0.00 1.66 -12.72
CA ILE A 60 -0.94 0.69 -13.29
C ILE A 60 -2.10 1.38 -14.05
N GLY A 61 -2.34 2.67 -13.82
CA GLY A 61 -3.51 3.39 -14.34
C GLY A 61 -4.82 2.96 -13.69
N SER A 62 -5.96 3.45 -14.20
CA SER A 62 -7.32 3.19 -13.67
C SER A 62 -7.83 1.76 -13.88
N VAL A 63 -7.02 0.74 -13.58
CA VAL A 63 -7.41 -0.67 -13.64
C VAL A 63 -8.37 -0.96 -12.48
N SER A 64 -9.64 -1.16 -12.81
CA SER A 64 -10.71 -1.39 -11.82
C SER A 64 -10.45 -2.63 -10.94
N ALA A 65 -9.71 -3.62 -11.44
CA ALA A 65 -9.35 -4.83 -10.70
C ALA A 65 -8.45 -4.57 -9.49
N LEU A 66 -7.61 -3.53 -9.54
CA LEU A 66 -6.75 -3.12 -8.43
C LEU A 66 -7.39 -2.07 -7.52
N SER A 67 -8.41 -1.35 -8.01
CA SER A 67 -9.05 -0.26 -7.27
C SER A 67 -9.50 -0.70 -5.87
N ARG A 68 -10.13 -1.88 -5.75
CA ARG A 68 -10.54 -2.43 -4.44
C ARG A 68 -9.36 -2.69 -3.51
N GLY A 69 -8.27 -3.29 -4.02
CA GLY A 69 -7.08 -3.58 -3.23
C GLY A 69 -6.35 -2.32 -2.78
N LEU A 70 -6.26 -1.31 -3.66
CA LEU A 70 -5.69 0.00 -3.36
C LEU A 70 -6.51 0.74 -2.30
N SER A 71 -7.85 0.72 -2.40
CA SER A 71 -8.73 1.31 -1.39
C SER A 71 -8.59 0.64 -0.02
N ASP A 72 -8.49 -0.70 0.03
CA ASP A 72 -8.23 -1.45 1.27
C ASP A 72 -6.91 -1.01 1.92
N VAL A 73 -5.81 -0.92 1.14
CA VAL A 73 -4.51 -0.48 1.67
C VAL A 73 -4.56 0.97 2.13
N ARG A 74 -5.20 1.86 1.35
CA ARG A 74 -5.37 3.26 1.74
C ARG A 74 -6.09 3.39 3.09
N ASN A 75 -7.21 2.70 3.26
CA ASN A 75 -7.97 2.71 4.52
C ASN A 75 -7.11 2.20 5.69
N ALA A 76 -6.36 1.11 5.48
CA ALA A 76 -5.45 0.58 6.49
C ALA A 76 -4.31 1.56 6.86
N VAL A 77 -3.81 2.35 5.89
CA VAL A 77 -2.82 3.40 6.12
C VAL A 77 -3.43 4.57 6.90
N GLU A 78 -4.64 4.99 6.58
CA GLU A 78 -5.36 6.05 7.30
C GLU A 78 -5.61 5.65 8.76
N LEU A 79 -6.11 4.43 9.00
CA LEU A 79 -6.32 3.89 10.35
C LEU A 79 -5.00 3.79 11.14
N PHE A 80 -3.93 3.37 10.48
CA PHE A 80 -2.60 3.29 11.08
C PHE A 80 -2.03 4.68 11.43
N GLY A 81 -2.29 5.69 10.60
CA GLY A 81 -1.91 7.08 10.85
C GLY A 81 -2.65 7.71 12.01
N ASP A 82 -3.95 7.43 12.13
CA ASP A 82 -4.77 7.88 13.26
C ASP A 82 -4.26 7.29 14.59
N GLN A 83 -3.96 5.99 14.62
CA GLN A 83 -3.40 5.31 15.80
C GLN A 83 -2.01 5.81 16.21
N ARG A 84 -1.18 6.29 15.27
CA ARG A 84 0.18 6.82 15.55
C ARG A 84 0.17 8.33 15.82
N GLY A 85 -0.79 9.06 15.25
CA GLY A 85 -0.98 10.51 15.44
C GLY A 85 -1.71 10.85 16.74
N GLN A 86 -2.50 9.92 17.28
CA GLN A 86 -3.12 10.04 18.60
C GLN A 86 -2.20 9.51 19.70
N GLY A 87 -0.99 10.06 19.78
CA GLY A 87 -0.21 10.07 21.02
C GLY A 87 -0.90 11.00 22.01
N ASN A 88 -1.86 10.48 22.78
CA ASN A 88 -2.52 11.20 23.86
C ASN A 88 -1.49 11.62 24.94
N PRO A 89 -1.22 12.91 25.20
CA PRO A 89 -0.62 13.30 26.48
C PRO A 89 -1.66 13.05 27.58
N PRO A 90 -1.32 12.35 28.68
CA PRO A 90 -2.22 12.26 29.82
C PRO A 90 -2.45 13.68 30.37
N ARG A 91 -3.73 14.03 30.56
CA ARG A 91 -4.16 15.19 31.34
C ARG A 91 -3.72 15.06 32.79
#